data_AF-A0A1H8CRN2-F1
#
_entry.id   AF-A0A1H8CRN2-F1
#
_cell.length_a   1.000
_cell.length_b   1.000
_cell.length_c   1.000
_cell.angle_alpha   90.00
_cell.angle_beta   90.00
_cell.angle_gamma   90.00
#
_symmetry.space_group_name_H-M   'P 1'
#
loop_
_entity.id
_entity.type
_entity.pdbx_description
1 polymer ?
#
loop_
_entity_poly.entity_id
_entity_poly.type
_entity_poly.pdbx_seq_one_letter_code
_entity_poly.pdbx_strand_id
1 'polypeptide(L)'
;MGSNRILPLVITGFLAVMISICAFFLIGNNNSSEPTTGETSETEQKTTSNDKTNQGGTSGDSDITNNVENNVDGEEADINNSINNNLQNSSENQIDNSITNNVEVNVDVNVTNNISNNVEGQKDSNSSNDGDNSNNNNGDSNSGENGNSGDDSNGDNNDGNNNGNNNEDENTNQEEIIWGVDSASLTTEDMIACVEDNFGSPDIWGRYLGDKEGVSRGLTSDEIELLQSNDIRILVIWNHFENATGFDNGQSEAEEAIQMAQDLGVPEGVAIFADIEPNYPVDSEFIRGWFETMNESQYTPGFYGVFDPERDLYAAYEQAGADNGQLLENAYVWTAAPNNGITTEDNAPEYQPQAPENAQIGGWQYGLDAQACNIDTNLFNSELLDVLW
;
A
#
# COMPACT_ATOMS: atom_id res chain seq x y z
N MET A 1 -52.02 0.71 75.98
CA MET A 1 -50.56 0.85 76.12
C MET A 1 -50.02 1.35 74.80
N GLY A 2 -49.46 2.54 74.63
CA GLY A 2 -49.24 3.68 75.52
C GLY A 2 -48.72 4.85 74.66
N SER A 3 -48.94 6.07 75.16
CA SER A 3 -48.12 7.29 75.00
C SER A 3 -47.94 7.86 73.56
N ASN A 4 -48.60 8.98 73.21
CA ASN A 4 -48.07 10.38 73.24
C ASN A 4 -46.87 10.59 72.28
N ARG A 5 -46.73 11.62 71.43
CA ARG A 5 -47.25 13.01 71.36
C ARG A 5 -46.65 13.67 70.09
N ILE A 6 -47.37 14.63 69.47
CA ILE A 6 -46.93 16.01 69.04
C ILE A 6 -45.65 16.11 68.16
N LEU A 7 -45.52 16.80 67.00
CA LEU A 7 -46.31 17.70 66.12
C LEU A 7 -45.30 18.12 64.95
N PRO A 8 -45.54 19.19 64.16
CA PRO A 8 -46.08 19.29 62.80
C PRO A 8 -45.01 19.57 61.71
N LEU A 9 -45.36 19.53 60.41
CA LEU A 9 -44.96 20.54 59.38
C LEU A 9 -45.38 20.10 57.97
N VAL A 10 -46.21 20.94 57.34
CA VAL A 10 -46.18 21.29 55.90
C VAL A 10 -46.27 20.15 54.88
N ILE A 11 -47.49 19.82 54.46
CA ILE A 11 -47.77 19.50 53.04
C ILE A 11 -49.12 20.15 52.70
N THR A 12 -49.07 21.41 52.26
CA THR A 12 -50.25 22.09 51.73
C THR A 12 -49.89 22.73 50.40
N GLY A 13 -50.49 22.22 49.32
CA GLY A 13 -51.07 23.09 48.31
C GLY A 13 -50.33 23.24 46.98
N PHE A 14 -51.17 23.33 45.94
CA PHE A 14 -50.95 23.98 44.66
C PHE A 14 -50.40 23.15 43.49
N LEU A 15 -51.31 22.28 43.03
CA LEU A 15 -51.70 22.24 41.62
C LEU A 15 -52.01 23.68 41.13
N ALA A 16 -51.46 24.05 39.96
CA ALA A 16 -51.60 25.31 39.21
C ALA A 16 -50.66 26.46 39.60
N VAL A 17 -49.57 26.63 38.82
CA VAL A 17 -49.18 27.86 38.09
C VAL A 17 -48.08 27.47 37.09
N MET A 18 -48.38 27.53 35.79
CA MET A 18 -47.52 28.11 34.72
C MET A 18 -48.17 27.87 33.34
N ILE A 19 -49.36 28.47 33.17
CA ILE A 19 -49.77 29.05 31.88
C ILE A 19 -49.67 30.56 32.09
N SER A 20 -48.56 31.14 31.64
CA SER A 20 -48.32 32.55 31.28
C SER A 20 -46.80 32.63 31.06
N ILE A 21 -46.24 32.77 29.87
CA ILE A 21 -46.48 33.81 28.88
C ILE A 21 -46.10 33.24 27.50
N CYS A 22 -47.11 32.90 26.70
CA CYS A 22 -47.05 33.07 25.26
C CYS A 22 -47.53 34.50 24.98
N ALA A 23 -46.61 35.42 24.70
CA ALA A 23 -46.82 36.64 23.92
C ALA A 23 -45.46 37.34 23.75
N PHE A 24 -45.12 37.71 22.52
CA PHE A 24 -43.83 38.27 22.06
C PHE A 24 -42.74 37.18 22.00
N PHE A 25 -42.58 36.45 20.90
CA PHE A 25 -42.23 36.99 19.59
C PHE A 25 -42.83 36.15 18.44
N LEU A 26 -43.92 36.67 17.89
CA LEU A 26 -44.19 36.61 16.45
C LEU A 26 -43.64 37.91 15.86
N ILE A 27 -42.53 37.88 15.12
CA ILE A 27 -42.27 38.70 13.91
C ILE A 27 -41.22 37.95 13.07
N GLY A 28 -41.61 37.41 11.90
CA GLY A 28 -40.68 36.82 10.93
C GLY A 28 -41.29 35.89 9.87
N ASN A 29 -42.23 36.40 9.06
CA ASN A 29 -42.67 35.95 7.71
C ASN A 29 -41.92 34.76 7.06
N ASN A 30 -42.59 33.64 6.77
CA ASN A 30 -43.36 33.29 5.53
C ASN A 30 -42.54 32.57 4.44
N ASN A 31 -42.80 31.27 4.20
CA ASN A 31 -43.55 30.78 3.02
C ASN A 31 -43.57 29.23 2.89
N SER A 32 -44.77 28.71 2.58
CA SER A 32 -45.20 27.47 1.88
C SER A 32 -44.53 26.13 2.23
N SER A 33 -45.21 24.99 2.35
CA SER A 33 -46.56 24.55 1.93
C SER A 33 -46.84 23.21 2.63
N GLU A 34 -48.09 22.93 3.00
CA GLU A 34 -48.52 21.63 3.56
C GLU A 34 -48.32 20.47 2.55
N PRO A 35 -47.98 19.25 2.99
CA PRO A 35 -48.23 18.07 2.18
C PRO A 35 -49.65 17.54 2.44
N THR A 36 -50.34 17.24 1.33
CA THR A 36 -51.62 16.54 1.32
C THR A 36 -51.39 15.05 1.55
N THR A 37 -52.26 14.43 2.34
CA THR A 37 -52.30 12.99 2.58
C THR A 37 -52.78 12.21 1.35
N GLY A 38 -52.08 11.12 1.04
CA GLY A 38 -52.53 10.07 0.13
C GLY A 38 -51.73 8.79 0.41
N GLU A 39 -52.37 7.81 1.07
CA GLU A 39 -51.82 6.46 1.21
C GLU A 39 -51.77 5.76 -0.15
N THR A 40 -50.57 5.42 -0.60
CA THR A 40 -50.28 4.23 -1.41
C THR A 40 -48.89 3.74 -1.04
N SER A 41 -48.81 2.46 -0.68
CA SER A 41 -47.60 1.69 -0.36
C SER A 41 -46.55 1.81 -1.47
N GLU A 42 -45.55 2.65 -1.27
CA GLU A 42 -44.29 2.68 -2.03
C GLU A 42 -43.16 2.78 -1.00
N THR A 43 -42.22 1.83 -1.04
CA THR A 43 -40.96 1.90 -0.30
C THR A 43 -40.26 3.19 -0.75
N GLU A 44 -40.07 4.15 0.15
CA GLU A 44 -39.43 5.43 -0.18
C GLU A 44 -37.92 5.23 -0.34
N GLN A 45 -37.50 4.77 -1.53
CA GLN A 45 -36.09 4.72 -1.93
C GLN A 45 -35.61 6.15 -2.21
N LYS A 46 -34.64 6.63 -1.42
CA LYS A 46 -34.13 8.00 -1.55
C LYS A 46 -32.83 8.01 -2.35
N THR A 47 -32.95 8.31 -3.64
CA THR A 47 -31.80 8.43 -4.54
C THR A 47 -31.26 9.86 -4.56
N THR A 48 -29.95 10.03 -4.29
CA THR A 48 -29.26 11.32 -4.41
C THR A 48 -28.14 11.23 -5.44
N SER A 49 -28.01 12.21 -6.34
CA SER A 49 -26.91 12.22 -7.30
C SER A 49 -26.35 13.62 -7.53
N ASN A 50 -25.03 13.76 -7.41
CA ASN A 50 -24.32 15.01 -7.66
C ASN A 50 -23.24 14.78 -8.71
N ASP A 51 -23.24 15.59 -9.77
CA ASP A 51 -22.19 15.57 -10.79
C ASP A 51 -21.53 16.94 -10.88
N LYS A 52 -20.21 17.01 -10.69
CA LYS A 52 -19.40 18.24 -10.80
C LYS A 52 -18.33 18.05 -11.85
N THR A 53 -18.28 18.94 -12.84
CA THR A 53 -17.21 18.94 -13.85
C THR A 53 -16.52 20.29 -13.88
N ASN A 54 -15.20 20.32 -13.71
CA ASN A 54 -14.40 21.53 -13.82
C ASN A 54 -13.37 21.40 -14.95
N GLN A 55 -13.21 22.47 -15.72
CA GLN A 55 -12.23 22.55 -16.80
C GLN A 55 -11.41 23.83 -16.69
N GLY A 56 -10.11 23.70 -16.44
CA GLY A 56 -9.17 24.83 -16.35
C GLY A 56 -8.30 24.90 -17.59
N GLY A 57 -8.34 26.03 -18.30
CA GLY A 57 -7.56 26.23 -19.52
C GLY A 57 -7.25 27.70 -19.74
N THR A 58 -6.10 28.16 -19.24
CA THR A 58 -5.22 29.21 -19.78
C THR A 58 -4.08 29.45 -18.80
N SER A 59 -2.88 29.73 -19.31
CA SER A 59 -1.62 29.87 -18.56
C SER A 59 -1.79 30.60 -17.22
N GLY A 60 -1.66 29.83 -16.14
CA GLY A 60 -1.70 30.27 -14.75
C GLY A 60 -2.02 29.09 -13.84
N ASP A 61 -1.52 29.12 -12.60
CA ASP A 61 -1.78 28.09 -11.61
C ASP A 61 -3.29 27.96 -11.38
N SER A 62 -3.79 26.73 -11.35
CA SER A 62 -5.23 26.44 -11.29
C SER A 62 -5.56 25.55 -10.10
N ASP A 63 -6.26 26.14 -9.13
CA ASP A 63 -6.78 25.43 -7.96
C ASP A 63 -8.26 25.10 -8.16
N ILE A 64 -8.61 23.81 -8.12
CA ILE A 64 -9.99 23.34 -8.18
C ILE A 64 -10.36 22.72 -6.83
N THR A 65 -11.49 23.16 -6.25
CA THR A 65 -12.05 22.52 -5.05
C THR A 65 -13.49 22.10 -5.27
N ASN A 66 -13.81 20.82 -5.03
CA ASN A 66 -15.17 20.32 -5.06
C ASN A 66 -15.60 19.71 -3.73
N ASN A 67 -16.59 20.33 -3.09
CA ASN A 67 -17.21 19.78 -1.88
C ASN A 67 -18.63 19.29 -2.18
N VAL A 68 -18.90 18.01 -2.00
CA VAL A 68 -20.20 17.38 -2.19
C VAL A 68 -20.64 16.76 -0.87
N GLU A 69 -21.79 17.17 -0.36
CA GLU A 69 -22.34 16.64 0.89
C GLU A 69 -23.74 16.10 0.65
N ASN A 70 -23.94 14.82 0.95
CA ASN A 70 -25.24 14.17 0.92
C ASN A 70 -25.65 13.81 2.34
N ASN A 71 -26.83 14.26 2.74
CA ASN A 71 -27.43 13.88 4.01
C ASN A 71 -28.75 13.15 3.73
N VAL A 72 -28.77 11.84 3.92
CA VAL A 72 -29.87 10.96 3.54
C VAL A 72 -30.40 10.24 4.78
N ASP A 73 -31.63 10.57 5.14
CA ASP A 73 -32.45 9.90 6.15
C ASP A 73 -33.68 9.30 5.43
N GLY A 74 -33.95 8.01 5.67
CA GLY A 74 -34.94 7.19 4.94
C GLY A 74 -34.89 5.68 5.26
N GLU A 75 -35.62 4.86 4.51
CA GLU A 75 -35.61 3.39 4.68
C GLU A 75 -34.45 2.74 3.89
N GLU A 76 -34.21 3.18 2.66
CA GLU A 76 -33.13 2.77 1.76
C GLU A 76 -32.46 4.00 1.11
N ALA A 77 -31.17 3.91 0.81
CA ALA A 77 -30.41 5.02 0.21
C ALA A 77 -29.53 4.55 -0.96
N ASP A 78 -29.67 5.22 -2.11
CA ASP A 78 -28.75 5.10 -3.23
C ASP A 78 -28.12 6.46 -3.54
N ILE A 79 -26.81 6.59 -3.39
CA ILE A 79 -26.10 7.86 -3.57
C ILE A 79 -25.04 7.72 -4.64
N ASN A 80 -25.10 8.54 -5.68
CA ASN A 80 -24.14 8.54 -6.78
C ASN A 80 -23.50 9.92 -6.93
N ASN A 81 -22.26 10.09 -6.49
CA ASN A 81 -21.51 11.32 -6.73
C ASN A 81 -20.49 11.10 -7.85
N SER A 82 -20.41 12.04 -8.78
CA SER A 82 -19.45 12.09 -9.88
C SER A 82 -18.74 13.43 -9.82
N ILE A 83 -17.41 13.42 -9.84
CA ILE A 83 -16.61 14.63 -9.95
C ILE A 83 -15.57 14.40 -11.03
N ASN A 84 -15.49 15.28 -12.02
CA ASN A 84 -14.49 15.22 -13.09
C ASN A 84 -13.76 16.56 -13.22
N ASN A 85 -12.48 16.60 -12.89
CA ASN A 85 -11.66 17.79 -13.01
C ASN A 85 -10.64 17.59 -14.12
N ASN A 86 -10.64 18.46 -15.12
CA ASN A 86 -9.70 18.43 -16.23
C ASN A 86 -8.93 19.75 -16.33
N LEU A 87 -7.64 19.72 -15.99
CA LEU A 87 -6.74 20.87 -16.03
C LEU A 87 -5.73 20.73 -17.17
N GLN A 88 -5.55 21.80 -17.95
CA GLN A 88 -4.58 21.84 -19.05
C GLN A 88 -3.74 23.11 -19.00
N ASN A 89 -2.42 22.98 -19.16
CA ASN A 89 -1.41 24.04 -19.34
C ASN A 89 -1.15 24.96 -18.12
N SER A 90 -0.57 24.40 -17.06
CA SER A 90 -0.13 25.17 -15.88
C SER A 90 1.04 24.49 -15.15
N SER A 91 1.84 25.30 -14.46
CA SER A 91 3.05 24.92 -13.74
C SER A 91 2.76 24.31 -12.37
N GLU A 92 1.74 24.82 -11.67
CA GLU A 92 1.29 24.33 -10.37
C GLU A 92 -0.24 24.16 -10.41
N ASN A 93 -0.74 22.96 -10.07
CA ASN A 93 -2.17 22.66 -10.01
C ASN A 93 -2.49 22.00 -8.67
N GLN A 94 -3.51 22.50 -7.98
CA GLN A 94 -4.06 21.87 -6.79
C GLN A 94 -5.50 21.45 -7.06
N ILE A 95 -5.84 20.19 -6.79
CA ILE A 95 -7.23 19.71 -6.89
C ILE A 95 -7.63 19.08 -5.58
N ASP A 96 -8.59 19.69 -4.89
CA ASP A 96 -9.14 19.23 -3.63
C ASP A 96 -10.58 18.74 -3.85
N ASN A 97 -10.86 17.45 -3.68
CA ASN A 97 -12.22 16.93 -3.76
C ASN A 97 -12.63 16.34 -2.41
N SER A 98 -13.69 16.86 -1.81
CA SER A 98 -14.28 16.36 -0.58
C SER A 98 -15.70 15.87 -0.85
N ILE A 99 -15.97 14.60 -0.54
CA ILE A 99 -17.32 14.04 -0.60
C ILE A 99 -17.67 13.47 0.77
N THR A 100 -18.79 13.92 1.33
CA THR A 100 -19.31 13.45 2.61
C THR A 100 -20.72 12.91 2.41
N ASN A 101 -20.92 11.62 2.71
CA ASN A 101 -22.23 10.98 2.65
C ASN A 101 -22.64 10.60 4.08
N ASN A 102 -23.50 11.40 4.69
CA ASN A 102 -24.11 11.10 5.98
C ASN A 102 -25.43 10.36 5.72
N VAL A 103 -25.45 9.04 5.96
CA VAL A 103 -26.59 8.18 5.63
C VAL A 103 -27.11 7.50 6.88
N GLU A 104 -28.36 7.77 7.22
CA GLU A 104 -29.09 7.19 8.35
C GLU A 104 -30.31 6.45 7.81
N VAL A 105 -30.14 5.16 7.47
CA VAL A 105 -31.23 4.31 6.97
C VAL A 105 -31.17 2.90 7.58
N ASN A 106 -32.26 2.14 7.44
CA ASN A 106 -32.48 0.91 8.22
C ASN A 106 -32.44 -0.39 7.41
N VAL A 107 -32.31 -0.32 6.08
CA VAL A 107 -32.37 -1.48 5.18
C VAL A 107 -31.12 -1.54 4.32
N ASP A 108 -31.14 -0.96 3.11
CA ASP A 108 -30.06 -1.07 2.14
C ASP A 108 -29.45 0.30 1.84
N VAL A 109 -28.11 0.34 1.75
CA VAL A 109 -27.33 1.54 1.41
C VAL A 109 -26.37 1.21 0.28
N ASN A 110 -26.51 1.86 -0.87
CA ASN A 110 -25.49 1.84 -1.92
C ASN A 110 -24.95 3.25 -2.13
N VAL A 111 -23.64 3.43 -1.97
CA VAL A 111 -22.97 4.70 -2.23
C VAL A 111 -21.88 4.49 -3.26
N THR A 112 -21.92 5.24 -4.36
CA THR A 112 -20.91 5.25 -5.40
C THR A 112 -20.37 6.67 -5.55
N ASN A 113 -19.07 6.85 -5.34
CA ASN A 113 -18.39 8.14 -5.51
C ASN A 113 -17.30 7.99 -6.57
N ASN A 114 -17.54 8.50 -7.76
CA ASN A 114 -16.60 8.48 -8.87
C ASN A 114 -15.90 9.83 -8.97
N ILE A 115 -14.59 9.87 -8.76
CA ILE A 115 -13.79 11.10 -8.91
C ILE A 115 -12.71 10.85 -9.97
N SER A 116 -12.69 11.68 -11.01
CA SER A 116 -11.69 11.66 -12.07
C SER A 116 -10.96 13.00 -12.09
N ASN A 117 -9.64 12.98 -12.02
CA ASN A 117 -8.81 14.17 -12.12
C ASN A 117 -7.80 13.96 -13.26
N ASN A 118 -7.91 14.74 -14.33
CA ASN A 118 -6.97 14.76 -15.44
C ASN A 118 -6.18 16.07 -15.40
N VAL A 119 -4.85 16.00 -15.37
CA VAL A 119 -3.97 17.17 -15.33
C VAL A 119 -2.89 17.03 -16.41
N GLU A 120 -2.92 17.90 -17.41
CA GLU A 120 -1.95 17.93 -18.52
C GLU A 120 -0.97 19.09 -18.36
N GLY A 121 0.29 18.77 -18.02
CA GLY A 121 1.39 19.74 -17.87
C GLY A 121 2.09 20.09 -19.19
N GLN A 122 2.61 21.32 -19.30
CA GLN A 122 3.43 21.75 -20.45
C GLN A 122 4.88 21.29 -20.24
N LYS A 123 5.43 20.48 -21.17
CA LYS A 123 6.89 20.22 -21.21
C LYS A 123 7.61 21.51 -21.59
N ASP A 124 8.32 22.12 -20.64
CA ASP A 124 9.24 23.22 -20.92
C ASP A 124 10.40 22.71 -21.80
N SER A 125 10.25 22.94 -23.09
CA SER A 125 11.32 22.81 -24.06
C SER A 125 12.14 24.10 -24.03
N ASN A 126 13.17 24.19 -23.19
CA ASN A 126 14.20 25.19 -23.36
C ASN A 126 15.60 24.68 -23.00
N SER A 127 16.21 24.07 -24.01
CA SER A 127 17.66 23.96 -24.18
C SER A 127 18.33 25.32 -24.04
N SER A 128 19.39 25.42 -23.24
CA SER A 128 20.43 26.44 -23.42
C SER A 128 21.80 25.89 -23.05
N ASN A 129 22.60 25.70 -24.11
CA ASN A 129 24.06 25.70 -24.13
C ASN A 129 24.64 26.86 -23.30
N ASP A 130 25.65 26.54 -22.50
CA ASP A 130 26.94 27.25 -22.37
C ASP A 130 27.81 26.36 -21.47
N GLY A 131 29.00 25.89 -21.83
CA GLY A 131 30.06 26.62 -22.50
C GLY A 131 31.12 26.95 -21.47
N ASP A 132 32.01 26.02 -21.15
CA ASP A 132 33.30 26.39 -20.57
C ASP A 132 34.46 25.64 -21.24
N ASN A 133 35.46 26.43 -21.58
CA ASN A 133 36.52 26.17 -22.54
C ASN A 133 37.86 26.36 -21.84
N SER A 134 38.84 25.57 -22.28
CA SER A 134 40.28 25.83 -22.17
C SER A 134 40.98 25.44 -20.86
N ASN A 135 41.82 24.39 -20.94
CA ASN A 135 43.24 24.65 -21.20
C ASN A 135 43.98 23.40 -21.63
N ASN A 136 44.60 23.49 -22.80
CA ASN A 136 45.56 22.54 -23.34
C ASN A 136 46.86 23.31 -23.54
N ASN A 137 47.99 22.85 -22.97
CA ASN A 137 49.31 23.04 -23.57
C ASN A 137 50.43 22.22 -22.89
N ASN A 138 51.02 21.36 -23.73
CA ASN A 138 52.44 21.07 -23.92
C ASN A 138 53.33 20.56 -22.77
N GLY A 139 53.74 19.29 -22.92
CA GLY A 139 55.07 18.97 -23.45
C GLY A 139 56.09 18.44 -22.45
N ASP A 140 56.50 17.17 -22.60
CA ASP A 140 57.92 16.85 -22.81
C ASP A 140 58.11 15.43 -23.39
N SER A 141 59.25 15.24 -24.05
CA SER A 141 59.56 14.17 -25.00
C SER A 141 60.44 13.05 -24.42
N ASN A 142 60.35 11.88 -25.05
CA ASN A 142 61.47 11.13 -25.64
C ASN A 142 61.87 9.72 -25.11
N SER A 143 61.74 8.77 -26.05
CA SER A 143 62.76 7.80 -26.53
C SER A 143 62.83 6.39 -25.95
N GLY A 144 62.81 5.41 -26.86
CA GLY A 144 63.33 4.08 -26.65
C GLY A 144 62.74 3.00 -27.56
N GLU A 145 63.07 3.03 -28.86
CA GLU A 145 62.91 1.87 -29.76
C GLU A 145 63.83 0.72 -29.33
N ASN A 146 63.34 -0.52 -29.39
CA ASN A 146 64.05 -1.62 -30.07
C ASN A 146 63.12 -2.84 -30.22
N GLY A 147 62.94 -3.28 -31.46
CA GLY A 147 62.17 -4.47 -31.80
C GLY A 147 62.97 -5.77 -31.66
N ASN A 148 62.27 -6.90 -31.74
CA ASN A 148 62.71 -8.05 -32.54
C ASN A 148 61.54 -8.99 -32.84
N SER A 149 61.58 -9.52 -34.05
CA SER A 149 60.64 -10.41 -34.74
C SER A 149 60.77 -11.89 -34.36
N GLY A 150 59.80 -12.69 -34.80
CA GLY A 150 59.89 -14.14 -35.04
C GLY A 150 58.97 -14.93 -34.11
N ASP A 151 57.73 -15.26 -34.46
CA ASP A 151 57.23 -16.13 -35.56
C ASP A 151 57.35 -17.64 -35.27
N ASP A 152 56.26 -18.32 -35.62
CA ASP A 152 56.05 -19.77 -35.77
C ASP A 152 56.03 -20.66 -34.52
N SER A 153 55.22 -21.72 -34.41
CA SER A 153 54.01 -22.22 -35.08
C SER A 153 53.74 -23.61 -34.47
N ASN A 154 52.45 -23.94 -34.29
CA ASN A 154 51.85 -25.29 -34.31
C ASN A 154 52.38 -26.45 -33.45
N GLY A 155 51.42 -27.16 -32.84
CA GLY A 155 51.30 -28.60 -33.09
C GLY A 155 51.07 -29.51 -31.89
N ASP A 156 49.79 -29.71 -31.57
CA ASP A 156 49.12 -31.01 -31.48
C ASP A 156 49.54 -32.12 -30.48
N ASN A 157 48.47 -32.56 -29.79
CA ASN A 157 48.05 -33.93 -29.48
C ASN A 157 48.54 -34.63 -28.20
N ASN A 158 47.58 -34.75 -27.27
CA ASN A 158 46.95 -35.99 -26.80
C ASN A 158 47.87 -37.13 -26.30
N ASP A 159 47.80 -37.45 -25.00
CA ASP A 159 47.13 -38.69 -24.56
C ASP A 159 47.00 -38.74 -23.03
N GLY A 160 45.85 -39.23 -22.57
CA GLY A 160 45.38 -39.16 -21.19
C GLY A 160 46.04 -40.10 -20.19
N ASN A 161 45.69 -39.92 -18.91
CA ASN A 161 45.31 -41.06 -18.09
C ASN A 161 44.38 -40.67 -16.93
N ASN A 162 43.48 -41.59 -16.71
CA ASN A 162 42.35 -41.67 -15.80
C ASN A 162 42.79 -41.71 -14.33
N ASN A 163 42.13 -40.97 -13.44
CA ASN A 163 41.91 -41.45 -12.08
C ASN A 163 40.60 -40.87 -11.53
N GLY A 164 39.63 -41.76 -11.37
CA GLY A 164 38.32 -41.43 -10.83
C GLY A 164 38.40 -41.06 -9.36
N ASN A 165 37.55 -40.12 -8.98
CA ASN A 165 36.93 -40.12 -7.66
C ASN A 165 35.46 -39.80 -7.90
N ASN A 166 34.62 -40.83 -7.74
CA ASN A 166 33.20 -40.67 -7.58
C ASN A 166 33.00 -39.91 -6.27
N ASN A 167 32.69 -38.63 -6.33
CA ASN A 167 31.90 -38.01 -5.29
C ASN A 167 30.47 -38.08 -5.77
N GLU A 168 29.69 -38.87 -5.05
CA GLU A 168 28.26 -38.91 -5.10
C GLU A 168 27.76 -37.47 -5.01
N ASP A 169 27.02 -37.02 -6.02
CA ASP A 169 26.30 -35.76 -6.01
C ASP A 169 25.33 -35.80 -4.81
N GLU A 170 25.78 -35.26 -3.68
CA GLU A 170 24.87 -34.80 -2.65
C GLU A 170 24.00 -33.74 -3.32
N ASN A 171 22.76 -34.13 -3.60
CA ASN A 171 21.68 -33.27 -4.01
C ASN A 171 21.41 -32.27 -2.87
N THR A 172 22.25 -31.25 -2.75
CA THR A 172 21.92 -30.03 -2.04
C THR A 172 20.84 -29.39 -2.89
N ASN A 173 19.58 -29.52 -2.47
CA ASN A 173 18.52 -28.59 -2.87
C ASN A 173 19.01 -27.20 -2.47
N GLN A 174 19.76 -26.55 -3.35
CA GLN A 174 20.10 -25.17 -3.19
C GLN A 174 18.83 -24.43 -3.59
N GLU A 175 18.15 -23.85 -2.60
CA GLU A 175 16.96 -23.04 -2.79
C GLU A 175 17.27 -21.99 -3.86
N GLU A 176 16.44 -21.97 -4.90
CA GLU A 176 16.61 -21.04 -6.01
C GLU A 176 16.24 -19.63 -5.53
N ILE A 177 17.12 -18.67 -5.79
CA ILE A 177 16.92 -17.27 -5.42
C ILE A 177 16.42 -16.52 -6.64
N ILE A 178 15.31 -15.81 -6.45
CA ILE A 178 14.57 -15.12 -7.50
C ILE A 178 14.73 -13.63 -7.30
N TRP A 179 14.99 -12.90 -8.40
CA TRP A 179 15.06 -11.45 -8.36
C TRP A 179 13.69 -10.84 -8.62
N GLY A 180 13.38 -9.75 -7.91
CA GLY A 180 12.14 -9.02 -8.10
C GLY A 180 12.25 -7.60 -7.60
N VAL A 181 11.14 -6.89 -7.70
CA VAL A 181 11.04 -5.48 -7.32
C VAL A 181 9.77 -5.24 -6.51
N ASP A 182 9.66 -4.08 -5.89
CA ASP A 182 8.39 -3.58 -5.38
C ASP A 182 8.27 -2.08 -5.65
N SER A 183 7.05 -1.55 -5.62
CA SER A 183 6.81 -0.14 -5.87
C SER A 183 5.56 0.40 -5.19
N ALA A 184 5.65 1.63 -4.70
CA ALA A 184 4.53 2.39 -4.18
C ALA A 184 3.60 2.94 -5.27
N SER A 185 4.12 3.24 -6.45
CA SER A 185 3.33 3.67 -7.62
C SER A 185 2.70 2.49 -8.36
N LEU A 186 1.69 2.78 -9.17
CA LEU A 186 1.12 1.82 -10.13
C LEU A 186 2.18 1.34 -11.10
N THR A 187 2.22 0.03 -11.31
CA THR A 187 3.00 -0.62 -12.35
C THR A 187 2.29 -0.46 -13.69
N THR A 188 2.98 0.18 -14.63
CA THR A 188 2.52 0.41 -16.00
C THR A 188 3.45 -0.28 -16.98
N GLU A 189 3.03 -0.44 -18.24
CA GLU A 189 3.90 -0.96 -19.31
C GLU A 189 5.22 -0.19 -19.40
N ASP A 190 5.17 1.15 -19.28
CA ASP A 190 6.36 2.01 -19.27
C ASP A 190 7.27 1.73 -18.06
N MET A 191 6.69 1.41 -16.90
CA MET A 191 7.45 1.07 -15.69
C MET A 191 8.11 -0.30 -15.81
N ILE A 192 7.40 -1.31 -16.33
CA ILE A 192 7.98 -2.63 -16.62
C ILE A 192 9.15 -2.49 -17.59
N ALA A 193 8.94 -1.80 -18.72
CA ALA A 193 9.99 -1.55 -19.71
C ALA A 193 11.18 -0.78 -19.10
N CYS A 194 10.93 0.20 -18.23
CA CYS A 194 11.98 0.91 -17.51
C CYS A 194 12.83 -0.06 -16.67
N VAL A 195 12.19 -0.96 -15.92
CA VAL A 195 12.89 -1.93 -15.06
C VAL A 195 13.71 -2.89 -15.91
N GLU A 196 13.14 -3.43 -16.99
CA GLU A 196 13.84 -4.32 -17.94
C GLU A 196 15.07 -3.66 -18.58
N ASP A 197 14.94 -2.39 -18.99
CA ASP A 197 16.02 -1.66 -19.65
C ASP A 197 17.16 -1.26 -18.70
N ASN A 198 16.88 -1.06 -17.41
CA ASN A 198 17.83 -0.48 -16.45
C ASN A 198 18.33 -1.44 -15.37
N PHE A 199 17.56 -2.47 -15.01
CA PHE A 199 17.82 -3.31 -13.85
C PHE A 199 17.82 -4.80 -14.15
N GLY A 200 16.82 -5.32 -14.87
CA GLY A 200 16.66 -6.75 -15.09
C GLY A 200 15.20 -7.12 -15.31
N SER A 201 14.91 -8.42 -15.42
CA SER A 201 13.55 -8.92 -15.65
C SER A 201 12.96 -9.42 -14.32
N PRO A 202 12.01 -8.71 -13.71
CA PRO A 202 11.49 -9.10 -12.41
C PRO A 202 10.50 -10.26 -12.52
N ASP A 203 10.75 -11.35 -11.80
CA ASP A 203 9.78 -12.46 -11.69
C ASP A 203 8.68 -12.17 -10.65
N ILE A 204 8.98 -11.28 -9.69
CA ILE A 204 8.10 -10.90 -8.59
C ILE A 204 7.99 -9.37 -8.52
N TRP A 205 6.77 -8.87 -8.33
CA TRP A 205 6.48 -7.46 -8.07
C TRP A 205 5.64 -7.27 -6.80
N GLY A 206 6.22 -6.63 -5.79
CA GLY A 206 5.52 -6.24 -4.57
C GLY A 206 4.60 -5.04 -4.79
N ARG A 207 3.31 -5.20 -4.48
CA ARG A 207 2.28 -4.18 -4.71
C ARG A 207 1.29 -4.10 -3.56
N TYR A 208 0.84 -2.87 -3.31
CA TYR A 208 -0.07 -2.56 -2.21
C TYR A 208 -1.49 -2.96 -2.52
N LEU A 209 -2.16 -3.55 -1.54
CA LEU A 209 -3.53 -4.04 -1.67
C LEU A 209 -4.54 -2.89 -1.85
N GLY A 210 -4.27 -1.74 -1.22
CA GLY A 210 -5.13 -0.55 -1.26
C GLY A 210 -4.36 0.76 -1.45
N ASP A 211 -5.10 1.81 -1.80
CA ASP A 211 -4.56 3.18 -1.87
C ASP A 211 -4.34 3.72 -0.44
N LYS A 212 -3.14 4.26 -0.17
CA LYS A 212 -2.84 5.06 1.02
C LYS A 212 -2.38 6.45 0.58
N GLU A 213 -3.19 7.47 0.88
CA GLU A 213 -2.99 8.83 0.35
C GLU A 213 -1.56 9.36 0.61
N GLY A 214 -0.89 9.77 -0.47
CA GLY A 214 0.47 10.30 -0.41
C GLY A 214 1.56 9.27 -0.11
N VAL A 215 1.20 7.99 0.03
CA VAL A 215 2.13 6.90 0.37
C VAL A 215 2.18 5.86 -0.74
N SER A 216 1.05 5.21 -1.05
CA SER A 216 1.00 4.10 -2.01
C SER A 216 -0.26 4.11 -2.86
N ARG A 217 -0.14 3.52 -4.05
CA ARG A 217 -1.26 3.21 -4.93
C ARG A 217 -1.60 1.73 -4.83
N GLY A 218 -2.87 1.44 -4.60
CA GLY A 218 -3.40 0.09 -4.52
C GLY A 218 -3.45 -0.60 -5.88
N LEU A 219 -3.43 -1.92 -5.85
CA LEU A 219 -3.61 -2.78 -7.01
C LEU A 219 -4.94 -2.48 -7.71
N THR A 220 -4.91 -2.49 -9.04
CA THR A 220 -6.10 -2.38 -9.89
C THR A 220 -6.23 -3.61 -10.77
N SER A 221 -7.44 -3.93 -11.23
CA SER A 221 -7.65 -5.08 -12.13
C SER A 221 -6.79 -5.01 -13.40
N ASP A 222 -6.64 -3.81 -13.98
CA ASP A 222 -5.81 -3.62 -15.17
C ASP A 222 -4.32 -3.87 -14.88
N GLU A 223 -3.83 -3.44 -13.71
CA GLU A 223 -2.45 -3.69 -13.27
C GLU A 223 -2.19 -5.17 -12.98
N ILE A 224 -3.15 -5.86 -12.37
CA ILE A 224 -3.08 -7.30 -12.11
C ILE A 224 -2.99 -8.08 -13.43
N GLU A 225 -3.86 -7.77 -14.39
CA GLU A 225 -3.83 -8.39 -15.73
C GLU A 225 -2.50 -8.10 -16.43
N LEU A 226 -1.99 -6.88 -16.32
CA LEU A 226 -0.70 -6.50 -16.90
C LEU A 226 0.44 -7.35 -16.33
N LEU A 227 0.60 -7.39 -15.00
CA LEU A 227 1.67 -8.13 -14.34
C LEU A 227 1.61 -9.63 -14.69
N GLN A 228 0.43 -10.25 -14.60
CA GLN A 228 0.25 -11.66 -14.90
C GLN A 228 0.48 -12.00 -16.37
N SER A 229 0.11 -11.11 -17.29
CA SER A 229 0.35 -11.31 -18.73
C SER A 229 1.84 -11.24 -19.11
N ASN A 230 2.67 -10.66 -18.24
CA ASN A 230 4.13 -10.64 -18.35
C ASN A 230 4.80 -11.74 -17.49
N ASP A 231 4.03 -12.73 -17.03
CA ASP A 231 4.48 -13.83 -16.17
C ASP A 231 5.05 -13.40 -14.80
N ILE A 232 4.76 -12.17 -14.36
CA ILE A 232 5.22 -11.60 -13.09
C ILE A 232 4.25 -11.96 -11.96
N ARG A 233 4.76 -12.54 -10.87
CA ARG A 233 3.97 -12.84 -9.66
C ARG A 233 3.79 -11.60 -8.80
N ILE A 234 2.63 -11.48 -8.17
CA ILE A 234 2.29 -10.33 -7.33
C ILE A 234 2.47 -10.71 -5.85
N LEU A 235 3.35 -9.98 -5.16
CA LEU A 235 3.45 -10.02 -3.69
C LEU A 235 2.54 -8.94 -3.11
N VAL A 236 1.59 -9.33 -2.27
CA VAL A 236 0.52 -8.44 -1.78
C VAL A 236 0.90 -7.81 -0.44
N ILE A 237 0.81 -6.48 -0.36
CA ILE A 237 1.26 -5.67 0.79
C ILE A 237 0.09 -4.93 1.42
N TRP A 238 -0.05 -5.01 2.74
CA TRP A 238 -1.01 -4.24 3.54
C TRP A 238 -0.30 -3.19 4.39
N ASN A 239 -0.58 -1.90 4.16
CA ASN A 239 0.11 -0.79 4.83
C ASN A 239 -0.81 0.26 5.46
N HIS A 240 -2.09 -0.04 5.72
CA HIS A 240 -3.08 0.96 6.15
C HIS A 240 -2.97 1.36 7.64
N PHE A 241 -1.94 0.90 8.33
CA PHE A 241 -1.63 1.27 9.72
C PHE A 241 -0.33 2.08 9.84
N GLU A 242 -0.16 2.72 10.99
CA GLU A 242 1.10 3.37 11.42
C GLU A 242 1.48 2.98 12.86
N ASN A 243 0.73 2.03 13.44
CA ASN A 243 0.91 1.55 14.80
C ASN A 243 0.66 0.04 14.81
N ALA A 244 1.71 -0.72 15.08
CA ALA A 244 1.69 -2.18 15.15
C ALA A 244 1.71 -2.66 16.61
N THR A 245 0.89 -2.07 17.49
CA THR A 245 0.80 -2.47 18.91
C THR A 245 -0.60 -2.96 19.30
N GLY A 246 -0.64 -3.96 20.16
CA GLY A 246 -1.87 -4.50 20.73
C GLY A 246 -2.55 -5.57 19.85
N PHE A 247 -3.08 -6.60 20.52
CA PHE A 247 -3.71 -7.75 19.89
C PHE A 247 -4.94 -7.37 19.06
N ASP A 248 -5.90 -6.67 19.67
CA ASP A 248 -7.14 -6.24 19.01
C ASP A 248 -6.86 -5.41 17.74
N ASN A 249 -5.78 -4.62 17.75
CA ASN A 249 -5.36 -3.84 16.59
C ASN A 249 -4.82 -4.75 15.47
N GLY A 250 -3.96 -5.72 15.81
CA GLY A 250 -3.48 -6.71 14.84
C GLY A 250 -4.61 -7.54 14.21
N GLN A 251 -5.66 -7.86 14.99
CA GLN A 251 -6.86 -8.50 14.44
C GLN A 251 -7.61 -7.58 13.48
N SER A 252 -7.88 -6.34 13.88
CA SER A 252 -8.60 -5.36 13.05
C SER A 252 -7.92 -5.13 11.71
N GLU A 253 -6.59 -4.95 11.72
CA GLU A 253 -5.81 -4.75 10.50
C GLU A 253 -5.84 -5.99 9.59
N ALA A 254 -5.77 -7.20 10.15
CA ALA A 254 -5.88 -8.42 9.38
C ALA A 254 -7.29 -8.60 8.79
N GLU A 255 -8.35 -8.31 9.55
CA GLU A 255 -9.74 -8.37 9.05
C GLU A 255 -9.96 -7.41 7.88
N GLU A 256 -9.45 -6.18 7.96
CA GLU A 256 -9.53 -5.19 6.89
C GLU A 256 -8.74 -5.63 5.65
N ALA A 257 -7.52 -6.15 5.83
CA ALA A 257 -6.71 -6.70 4.74
C ALA A 257 -7.40 -7.89 4.05
N ILE A 258 -7.96 -8.83 4.82
CA ILE A 258 -8.68 -9.99 4.31
C ILE A 258 -9.88 -9.56 3.48
N GLN A 259 -10.69 -8.62 3.99
CA GLN A 259 -11.87 -8.12 3.28
C GLN A 259 -11.47 -7.46 1.95
N MET A 260 -10.46 -6.60 1.96
CA MET A 260 -9.99 -5.93 0.75
C MET A 260 -9.40 -6.91 -0.27
N ALA A 261 -8.66 -7.92 0.19
CA ALA A 261 -8.14 -8.98 -0.66
C ALA A 261 -9.26 -9.78 -1.32
N GLN A 262 -10.32 -10.09 -0.57
CA GLN A 262 -11.52 -10.75 -1.12
C GLN A 262 -12.22 -9.89 -2.17
N ASP A 263 -12.40 -8.60 -1.89
CA ASP A 263 -13.08 -7.67 -2.80
C ASP A 263 -12.29 -7.47 -4.11
N LEU A 264 -10.95 -7.48 -4.02
CA LEU A 264 -10.06 -7.40 -5.19
C LEU A 264 -9.94 -8.74 -5.95
N GLY A 265 -10.33 -9.85 -5.32
CA GLY A 265 -10.26 -11.19 -5.91
C GLY A 265 -8.89 -11.87 -5.79
N VAL A 266 -8.12 -11.55 -4.75
CA VAL A 266 -6.88 -12.24 -4.43
C VAL A 266 -7.17 -13.74 -4.20
N PRO A 267 -6.44 -14.68 -4.82
CA PRO A 267 -6.67 -16.11 -4.65
C PRO A 267 -6.43 -16.62 -3.23
N GLU A 268 -7.16 -17.67 -2.85
CA GLU A 268 -6.88 -18.43 -1.62
C GLU A 268 -5.43 -18.94 -1.62
N GLY A 269 -4.79 -18.94 -0.45
CA GLY A 269 -3.41 -19.37 -0.23
C GLY A 269 -2.37 -18.27 -0.42
N VAL A 270 -2.71 -17.16 -1.09
CA VAL A 270 -1.78 -16.03 -1.27
C VAL A 270 -1.43 -15.41 0.08
N ALA A 271 -0.17 -15.06 0.25
CA ALA A 271 0.33 -14.36 1.42
C ALA A 271 0.04 -12.86 1.35
N ILE A 272 -0.39 -12.27 2.47
CA ILE A 272 -0.55 -10.83 2.62
C ILE A 272 0.44 -10.36 3.68
N PHE A 273 1.32 -9.43 3.29
CA PHE A 273 2.39 -8.92 4.14
C PHE A 273 1.95 -7.65 4.87
N ALA A 274 1.88 -7.69 6.20
CA ALA A 274 1.75 -6.48 7.02
C ALA A 274 3.03 -5.64 6.92
N ASP A 275 2.91 -4.41 6.45
CA ASP A 275 4.01 -3.46 6.26
C ASP A 275 4.32 -2.71 7.57
N ILE A 276 5.33 -3.18 8.30
CA ILE A 276 5.75 -2.61 9.58
C ILE A 276 6.98 -1.74 9.37
N GLU A 277 6.73 -0.47 9.06
CA GLU A 277 7.76 0.53 8.82
C GLU A 277 8.68 0.72 10.03
N PRO A 278 9.96 1.10 9.83
CA PRO A 278 10.97 1.16 10.88
C PRO A 278 10.62 2.09 12.05
N ASN A 279 9.78 3.09 11.84
CA ASN A 279 9.39 4.08 12.84
C ASN A 279 8.06 3.77 13.53
N TYR A 280 7.35 2.72 13.12
CA TYR A 280 6.10 2.33 13.75
C TYR A 280 6.38 1.70 15.12
N PRO A 281 5.62 2.06 16.17
CA PRO A 281 5.64 1.30 17.41
C PRO A 281 5.15 -0.12 17.12
N VAL A 282 5.84 -1.12 17.66
CA VAL A 282 5.51 -2.54 17.45
C VAL A 282 5.61 -3.34 18.74
N ASP A 283 4.68 -4.29 18.94
CA ASP A 283 4.75 -5.27 20.02
C ASP A 283 4.35 -6.69 19.58
N SER A 284 4.62 -7.67 20.44
CA SER A 284 4.31 -9.08 20.17
C SER A 284 2.81 -9.37 20.11
N GLU A 285 1.97 -8.53 20.74
CA GLU A 285 0.52 -8.74 20.76
C GLU A 285 -0.09 -8.42 19.38
N PHE A 286 0.37 -7.37 18.70
CA PHE A 286 -0.04 -7.08 17.32
C PHE A 286 0.32 -8.20 16.36
N ILE A 287 1.58 -8.68 16.41
CA ILE A 287 2.06 -9.78 15.56
C ILE A 287 1.19 -11.02 15.78
N ARG A 288 0.86 -11.32 17.05
CA ARG A 288 -0.04 -12.43 17.41
C ARG A 288 -1.46 -12.21 16.87
N GLY A 289 -2.02 -11.01 17.00
CA GLY A 289 -3.35 -10.66 16.50
C GLY A 289 -3.47 -10.79 14.98
N TRP A 290 -2.48 -10.28 14.25
CA TRP A 290 -2.38 -10.44 12.80
C TRP A 290 -2.28 -11.92 12.41
N PHE A 291 -1.33 -12.64 13.00
CA PHE A 291 -1.09 -14.05 12.70
C PHE A 291 -2.32 -14.93 12.95
N GLU A 292 -2.90 -14.85 14.16
CA GLU A 292 -4.04 -15.69 14.52
C GLU A 292 -5.24 -15.45 13.59
N THR A 293 -5.51 -14.19 13.25
CA THR A 293 -6.63 -13.82 12.36
C THR A 293 -6.39 -14.27 10.92
N MET A 294 -5.18 -14.06 10.39
CA MET A 294 -4.80 -14.51 9.05
C MET A 294 -4.82 -16.05 8.94
N ASN A 295 -4.32 -16.75 9.96
CA ASN A 295 -4.26 -18.22 9.98
C ASN A 295 -5.66 -18.88 10.12
N GLU A 296 -6.68 -18.14 10.58
CA GLU A 296 -8.08 -18.56 10.54
C GLU A 296 -8.78 -18.22 9.21
N SER A 297 -8.13 -17.44 8.33
CA SER A 297 -8.63 -17.04 7.03
C SER A 297 -8.20 -17.99 5.90
N GLN A 298 -8.47 -17.60 4.65
CA GLN A 298 -8.02 -18.31 3.45
C GLN A 298 -6.64 -17.85 2.93
N TYR A 299 -6.02 -16.86 3.57
CA TYR A 299 -4.74 -16.27 3.16
C TYR A 299 -3.61 -16.67 4.10
N THR A 300 -2.38 -16.51 3.63
CA THR A 300 -1.18 -16.84 4.39
C THR A 300 -0.66 -15.59 5.11
N PRO A 301 -0.28 -15.66 6.40
CA PRO A 301 0.28 -14.52 7.10
C PRO A 301 1.69 -14.17 6.60
N GLY A 302 1.92 -12.90 6.26
CA GLY A 302 3.24 -12.35 5.97
C GLY A 302 3.54 -11.13 6.84
N PHE A 303 4.83 -10.89 7.09
CA PHE A 303 5.33 -9.70 7.77
C PHE A 303 6.48 -9.07 6.98
N TYR A 304 6.36 -7.78 6.69
CA TYR A 304 7.43 -6.98 6.12
C TYR A 304 7.97 -5.98 7.14
N GLY A 305 9.29 -5.75 7.11
CA GLY A 305 9.93 -4.71 7.90
C GLY A 305 11.43 -4.96 8.14
N VAL A 306 12.06 -4.12 8.96
CA VAL A 306 13.50 -4.24 9.27
C VAL A 306 13.72 -5.22 10.42
N PHE A 307 13.97 -6.49 10.10
CA PHE A 307 14.29 -7.56 11.06
C PHE A 307 15.79 -7.62 11.42
N ASP A 308 16.39 -6.48 11.72
CA ASP A 308 17.72 -6.42 12.32
C ASP A 308 17.61 -6.70 13.84
N PRO A 309 18.50 -7.50 14.45
CA PRO A 309 18.46 -7.84 15.89
C PRO A 309 18.44 -6.66 16.87
N GLU A 310 18.83 -5.46 16.42
CA GLU A 310 18.77 -4.23 17.21
C GLU A 310 17.41 -3.50 17.12
N ARG A 311 16.45 -4.00 16.35
CA ARG A 311 15.13 -3.39 16.11
C ARG A 311 14.03 -4.01 16.98
N ASP A 312 13.05 -3.17 17.33
CA ASP A 312 11.89 -3.59 18.13
C ASP A 312 11.06 -4.68 17.42
N LEU A 313 10.94 -4.63 16.08
CA LEU A 313 10.22 -5.64 15.29
C LEU A 313 10.82 -7.04 15.45
N TYR A 314 12.16 -7.15 15.41
CA TYR A 314 12.85 -8.43 15.63
C TYR A 314 12.49 -9.03 16.99
N ALA A 315 12.59 -8.22 18.06
CA ALA A 315 12.28 -8.65 19.42
C ALA A 315 10.79 -8.99 19.61
N ALA A 316 9.89 -8.19 19.03
CA ALA A 316 8.46 -8.42 19.07
C ALA A 316 8.08 -9.75 18.39
N TYR A 317 8.68 -10.04 17.24
CA TYR A 317 8.43 -11.29 16.49
C TYR A 317 8.94 -12.51 17.24
N GLU A 318 10.17 -12.47 17.78
CA GLU A 318 10.69 -13.56 18.61
C GLU A 318 9.81 -13.80 19.84
N GLN A 319 9.35 -12.73 20.49
CA GLN A 319 8.47 -12.85 21.65
C GLN A 319 7.10 -13.43 21.28
N ALA A 320 6.52 -13.06 20.13
CA ALA A 320 5.27 -13.64 19.64
C ALA A 320 5.43 -15.13 19.31
N GLY A 321 6.56 -15.52 18.73
CA GLY A 321 6.86 -16.92 18.36
C GLY A 321 7.27 -17.81 19.54
N ALA A 322 7.73 -17.25 20.67
CA ALA A 322 8.26 -18.02 21.80
C ALA A 322 7.26 -19.05 22.38
N ASP A 323 5.97 -18.70 22.41
CA ASP A 323 4.88 -19.57 22.87
C ASP A 323 3.94 -20.00 21.72
N ASN A 324 4.25 -19.63 20.46
CA ASN A 324 3.45 -19.93 19.28
C ASN A 324 4.34 -20.43 18.12
N GLY A 325 4.71 -21.72 18.18
CA GLY A 325 5.54 -22.34 17.14
C GLY A 325 4.91 -22.31 15.74
N GLN A 326 3.57 -22.27 15.63
CA GLN A 326 2.90 -22.16 14.33
C GLN A 326 3.16 -20.82 13.65
N LEU A 327 3.34 -19.73 14.42
CA LEU A 327 3.71 -18.44 13.87
C LEU A 327 5.05 -18.52 13.14
N LEU A 328 6.02 -19.21 13.74
CA LEU A 328 7.35 -19.38 13.16
C LEU A 328 7.34 -20.30 11.92
N GLU A 329 6.46 -21.30 11.91
CA GLU A 329 6.35 -22.30 10.84
C GLU A 329 5.47 -21.87 9.65
N ASN A 330 4.50 -20.98 9.87
CA ASN A 330 3.47 -20.67 8.86
C ASN A 330 3.48 -19.21 8.39
N ALA A 331 4.17 -18.30 9.09
CA ALA A 331 4.25 -16.90 8.69
C ALA A 331 5.54 -16.60 7.93
N TYR A 332 5.39 -16.01 6.75
CA TYR A 332 6.53 -15.59 5.94
C TYR A 332 7.07 -14.25 6.43
N VAL A 333 8.40 -14.14 6.48
CA VAL A 333 9.12 -12.88 6.75
C VAL A 333 9.73 -12.37 5.46
N TRP A 334 9.43 -11.12 5.12
CA TRP A 334 10.11 -10.33 4.10
C TRP A 334 10.90 -9.23 4.80
N THR A 335 12.22 -9.37 4.89
CA THR A 335 13.05 -8.44 5.66
C THR A 335 13.60 -7.31 4.79
N ALA A 336 13.71 -6.11 5.35
CA ALA A 336 14.44 -4.98 4.77
C ALA A 336 15.85 -4.84 5.37
N ALA A 337 16.42 -5.91 5.92
CA ALA A 337 17.74 -5.93 6.55
C ALA A 337 18.62 -7.08 6.05
N PRO A 338 19.92 -6.83 5.76
CA PRO A 338 20.56 -5.52 5.68
C PRO A 338 20.20 -4.79 4.38
N ASN A 339 20.30 -3.46 4.35
CA ASN A 339 20.18 -2.71 3.10
C ASN A 339 21.57 -2.57 2.44
N ASN A 340 21.75 -3.27 1.32
CA ASN A 340 22.98 -3.29 0.52
C ASN A 340 22.98 -2.28 -0.64
N GLY A 341 21.84 -1.62 -0.88
CA GLY A 341 21.64 -0.65 -1.93
C GLY A 341 21.18 -1.27 -3.26
N ILE A 342 20.60 -0.42 -4.11
CA ILE A 342 20.04 -0.79 -5.41
C ILE A 342 21.14 -1.33 -6.35
N THR A 343 20.85 -2.45 -7.01
CA THR A 343 21.67 -3.03 -8.09
C THR A 343 20.79 -3.51 -9.23
N THR A 344 21.40 -3.81 -10.37
CA THR A 344 20.75 -4.66 -11.39
C THR A 344 20.62 -6.09 -10.89
N GLU A 345 19.77 -6.88 -11.52
CA GLU A 345 19.61 -8.33 -11.30
C GLU A 345 20.97 -9.06 -11.38
N ASP A 346 21.72 -8.86 -12.46
CA ASP A 346 23.06 -9.47 -12.67
C ASP A 346 24.10 -9.12 -11.59
N ASN A 347 23.87 -8.04 -10.85
CA ASN A 347 24.78 -7.56 -9.80
C ASN A 347 24.13 -7.62 -8.41
N ALA A 348 23.03 -8.35 -8.26
CA ALA A 348 22.37 -8.55 -6.98
C ALA A 348 23.35 -9.15 -5.95
N PRO A 349 23.23 -8.78 -4.67
CA PRO A 349 24.07 -9.35 -3.62
C PRO A 349 23.80 -10.84 -3.46
N GLU A 350 24.74 -11.55 -2.84
CA GLU A 350 24.47 -12.91 -2.35
C GLU A 350 23.33 -12.87 -1.33
N TYR A 351 22.37 -13.79 -1.44
CA TYR A 351 21.20 -13.86 -0.56
C TYR A 351 21.60 -14.09 0.90
N GLN A 352 21.58 -13.01 1.71
CA GLN A 352 21.98 -13.02 3.12
C GLN A 352 21.03 -12.14 3.97
N PRO A 353 19.71 -12.40 3.96
CA PRO A 353 18.76 -11.68 4.79
C PRO A 353 19.06 -11.82 6.29
N GLN A 354 18.72 -10.78 7.05
CA GLN A 354 18.64 -10.83 8.51
C GLN A 354 17.18 -11.00 8.95
N ALA A 355 16.93 -12.03 9.72
CA ALA A 355 15.65 -12.33 10.35
C ALA A 355 15.86 -13.18 11.61
N PRO A 356 14.84 -13.33 12.47
CA PRO A 356 14.89 -14.27 13.60
C PRO A 356 15.23 -15.69 13.15
N GLU A 357 16.04 -16.42 13.94
CA GLU A 357 16.65 -17.71 13.54
C GLU A 357 15.64 -18.77 13.06
N ASN A 358 14.43 -18.75 13.60
CA ASN A 358 13.37 -19.71 13.28
C ASN A 358 12.26 -19.13 12.38
N ALA A 359 12.46 -17.94 11.81
CA ALA A 359 11.48 -17.36 10.90
C ALA A 359 11.56 -18.03 9.52
N GLN A 360 10.40 -18.24 8.90
CA GLN A 360 10.33 -18.64 7.50
C GLN A 360 10.61 -17.42 6.60
N ILE A 361 11.85 -17.28 6.15
CA ILE A 361 12.26 -16.13 5.33
C ILE A 361 11.78 -16.33 3.88
N GLY A 362 10.80 -15.53 3.47
CA GLY A 362 10.29 -15.52 2.10
C GLY A 362 11.07 -14.59 1.17
N GLY A 363 11.58 -13.48 1.70
CA GLY A 363 12.26 -12.49 0.87
C GLY A 363 13.11 -11.49 1.62
N TRP A 364 13.83 -10.72 0.83
CA TRP A 364 14.75 -9.69 1.27
C TRP A 364 14.72 -8.48 0.34
N GLN A 365 14.26 -7.35 0.87
CA GLN A 365 14.47 -6.06 0.23
C GLN A 365 15.87 -5.55 0.56
N TYR A 366 16.77 -5.62 -0.41
CA TYR A 366 18.17 -5.28 -0.21
C TYR A 366 18.52 -3.87 -0.67
N GLY A 367 17.64 -3.19 -1.42
CA GLY A 367 17.89 -1.84 -1.93
C GLY A 367 16.61 -1.03 -2.01
N LEU A 368 16.72 0.27 -1.72
CA LEU A 368 15.61 1.23 -1.68
C LEU A 368 15.79 2.36 -2.70
N ASP A 369 14.67 2.88 -3.20
CA ASP A 369 14.51 4.13 -3.95
C ASP A 369 15.39 4.25 -5.21
N ALA A 370 15.27 3.27 -6.12
CA ALA A 370 15.92 3.35 -7.43
C ALA A 370 15.40 4.54 -8.25
N GLN A 371 16.20 5.61 -8.34
CA GLN A 371 15.78 6.87 -8.96
C GLN A 371 15.35 6.77 -10.43
N ALA A 372 15.83 5.76 -11.16
CA ALA A 372 15.54 5.61 -12.58
C ALA A 372 14.08 5.19 -12.85
N CYS A 373 13.55 4.25 -12.06
CA CYS A 373 12.22 3.67 -12.27
C CYS A 373 11.29 3.75 -11.05
N ASN A 374 11.76 4.32 -9.92
CA ASN A 374 11.01 4.44 -8.66
C ASN A 374 10.56 3.07 -8.11
N ILE A 375 11.54 2.16 -7.97
CA ILE A 375 11.37 0.80 -7.44
C ILE A 375 12.36 0.52 -6.33
N ASP A 376 12.04 -0.50 -5.54
CA ASP A 376 12.96 -1.16 -4.62
C ASP A 376 13.39 -2.52 -5.19
N THR A 377 14.57 -3.01 -4.81
CA THR A 377 15.11 -4.27 -5.35
C THR A 377 15.16 -5.35 -4.30
N ASN A 378 14.71 -6.54 -4.70
CA ASN A 378 14.46 -7.67 -3.82
C ASN A 378 15.09 -8.97 -4.32
N LEU A 379 15.36 -9.86 -3.38
CA LEU A 379 15.65 -11.26 -3.61
C LEU A 379 14.66 -12.11 -2.81
N PHE A 380 14.14 -13.17 -3.42
CA PHE A 380 13.12 -14.03 -2.84
C PHE A 380 13.55 -15.48 -2.87
N ASN A 381 13.14 -16.24 -1.87
CA ASN A 381 13.24 -17.69 -1.92
C ASN A 381 12.18 -18.23 -2.88
N SER A 382 12.57 -19.16 -3.77
CA SER A 382 11.65 -19.84 -4.69
C SER A 382 10.42 -20.47 -4.02
N GLU A 383 10.51 -20.89 -2.75
CA GLU A 383 9.35 -21.41 -2.00
C GLU A 383 8.25 -20.35 -1.79
N LEU A 384 8.58 -19.06 -1.85
CA LEU A 384 7.60 -18.00 -1.74
C LEU A 384 6.64 -17.99 -2.94
N LEU A 385 7.06 -18.46 -4.11
CA LEU A 385 6.23 -18.46 -5.34
C LEU A 385 4.89 -19.20 -5.16
N ASP A 386 4.83 -20.18 -4.27
CA ASP A 386 3.62 -20.97 -4.00
C ASP A 386 2.53 -20.16 -3.27
N VAL A 387 2.89 -19.01 -2.69
CA VAL A 387 1.99 -18.13 -1.94
C VAL A 387 1.93 -16.71 -2.54
N LEU A 388 2.33 -16.53 -3.80
CA LEU A 388 2.14 -15.28 -4.54
C LEU A 388 0.98 -15.41 -5.53
N TRP A 389 0.40 -14.26 -5.93
CA TRP A 389 -0.70 -14.22 -6.91
C TRP A 389 -0.19 -14.29 -8.35
#